data_AF-A0A821H4C8-F1
#
_entry.id   AF-A0A821H4C8-F1
#
_cell.length_a   1.000
_cell.length_b   1.000
_cell.length_c   1.000
_cell.angle_alpha   90.00
_cell.angle_beta   90.00
_cell.angle_gamma   90.00
#
_symmetry.space_group_name_H-M   'P 1'
#
loop_
_entity.id
_entity.type
_entity.pdbx_description
1 polymer ?
#
loop_
_entity_poly.entity_id
_entity_poly.type
_entity_poly.pdbx_seq_one_letter_code
_entity_poly.pdbx_strand_id
1 'polypeptide(L)'
;MQIRYGGCKGVLSVCPELNECSQQLVLRYSMRKFSSEHDILESCRISAPRPLYLNRQTIVLLSHRHVHDVIFLLLQQEHHLWLIESLLYPSVTYDFLYDKLTRNFFPLRELFLDGQLNLAEEPFFRQLIVTFIHHDLIKMKEKSRTRIPKQSARNLIGVVDEYG
;
A
#
# COMPACT_ATOMS: atom_id res chain seq x y z
N MET A 1 0.17 -14.21 0.13
CA MET A 1 0.02 -13.80 1.55
C MET A 1 1.33 -14.01 2.29
N GLN A 2 1.79 -13.08 3.12
CA GLN A 2 2.93 -13.29 4.04
C GLN A 2 2.45 -13.98 5.31
N ILE A 3 3.16 -15.03 5.73
CA ILE A 3 2.73 -15.90 6.82
C ILE A 3 3.82 -16.18 7.86
N ARG A 4 3.37 -16.61 9.03
CA ARG A 4 4.13 -17.38 10.01
C ARG A 4 3.34 -18.65 10.36
N TYR A 5 4.01 -19.78 10.47
CA TYR A 5 3.38 -21.07 10.76
C TYR A 5 4.43 -22.07 11.23
N GLY A 6 4.31 -22.68 12.42
CA GLY A 6 5.18 -23.78 12.85
C GLY A 6 6.69 -23.55 12.71
N GLY A 7 7.19 -22.35 13.02
CA GLY A 7 8.62 -22.00 12.82
C GLY A 7 9.02 -21.72 11.36
N CYS A 8 8.06 -21.74 10.44
CA CYS A 8 8.21 -21.31 9.05
C CYS A 8 7.77 -19.86 8.85
N LYS A 9 8.46 -19.17 7.95
CA LYS A 9 8.15 -17.79 7.53
C LYS A 9 8.36 -17.65 6.03
N GLY A 10 7.40 -17.05 5.35
CA GLY A 10 7.53 -16.76 3.92
C GLY A 10 6.28 -16.17 3.30
N VAL A 11 6.16 -16.35 1.98
CA VAL A 11 5.01 -15.93 1.17
C VAL A 11 4.35 -17.18 0.60
N LEU A 12 3.02 -17.24 0.71
CA LEU A 12 2.18 -18.21 0.03
C LEU A 12 1.49 -17.59 -1.18
N SER A 13 1.46 -18.32 -2.28
CA SER A 13 0.62 -18.08 -3.47
C SER A 13 -0.50 -19.12 -3.50
N VAL A 14 -1.54 -18.84 -4.30
CA VAL A 14 -2.55 -19.87 -4.64
C VAL A 14 -1.93 -20.74 -5.72
N CYS A 15 -2.01 -22.07 -5.55
CA CYS A 15 -1.61 -23.05 -6.55
C CYS A 15 -2.88 -23.77 -7.04
N PRO A 16 -3.33 -23.54 -8.29
CA PRO A 16 -4.53 -24.18 -8.85
C PRO A 16 -4.45 -25.71 -8.95
N GLU A 17 -3.24 -26.29 -8.95
CA GLU A 17 -3.04 -27.73 -9.04
C GLU A 17 -3.23 -28.47 -7.70
N LEU A 18 -3.24 -27.72 -6.58
CA LEU A 18 -3.56 -28.31 -5.28
C LEU A 18 -5.04 -28.68 -5.26
N ASN A 19 -5.32 -29.92 -4.89
CA ASN A 19 -6.66 -30.48 -4.93
C ASN A 19 -7.61 -29.68 -4.02
N GLU A 20 -8.64 -29.08 -4.61
CA GLU A 20 -9.66 -28.27 -3.92
C GLU A 20 -10.42 -29.05 -2.83
N CYS A 21 -10.43 -30.39 -2.88
CA CYS A 21 -11.09 -31.23 -1.89
C CYS A 21 -10.37 -31.30 -0.54
N SER A 22 -9.19 -30.68 -0.38
CA SER A 22 -8.45 -30.68 0.90
C SER A 22 -7.74 -29.35 1.18
N GLN A 23 -7.73 -28.92 2.45
CA GLN A 23 -6.98 -27.75 2.89
C GLN A 23 -5.49 -28.08 2.93
N GLN A 24 -4.77 -27.78 1.85
CA GLN A 24 -3.35 -28.09 1.71
C GLN A 24 -2.49 -26.84 1.87
N LEU A 25 -1.37 -26.99 2.61
CA LEU A 25 -0.33 -25.98 2.75
C LEU A 25 1.02 -26.62 2.43
N VAL A 26 1.64 -26.21 1.32
CA VAL A 26 2.96 -26.69 0.91
C VAL A 26 4.02 -25.65 1.27
N LEU A 27 5.05 -26.07 2.00
CA LEU A 27 6.12 -25.20 2.49
C LEU A 27 7.46 -25.61 1.88
N ARG A 28 8.21 -24.62 1.39
CA ARG A 28 9.58 -24.84 0.91
C ARG A 28 10.53 -25.01 2.10
N TYR A 29 11.58 -25.81 1.92
CA TYR A 29 12.62 -26.00 2.93
C TYR A 29 13.22 -24.66 3.42
N SER A 30 13.44 -23.70 2.51
CA SER A 30 13.95 -22.38 2.83
C SER A 30 13.05 -21.54 3.75
N MET A 31 11.77 -21.89 3.88
CA MET A 31 10.82 -21.20 4.77
C MET A 31 10.98 -21.63 6.22
N ARG A 32 11.46 -22.84 6.50
CA ARG A 32 11.67 -23.36 7.87
C ARG A 32 12.86 -22.64 8.52
N LYS A 33 12.60 -21.94 9.61
CA LYS A 33 13.64 -21.18 10.36
C LYS A 33 14.08 -21.90 11.63
N PHE A 34 13.15 -22.62 12.26
CA PHE A 34 13.39 -23.45 13.43
C PHE A 34 12.29 -24.52 13.54
N SER A 35 12.49 -25.52 14.39
CA SER A 35 11.45 -26.52 14.68
C SER A 35 10.48 -25.98 15.72
N SER A 36 9.18 -26.18 15.51
CA SER A 36 8.13 -25.76 16.43
C SER A 36 6.91 -26.69 16.27
N GLU A 37 6.21 -26.95 17.36
CA GLU A 37 4.95 -27.72 17.38
C GLU A 37 3.71 -26.83 17.17
N HIS A 38 3.92 -25.52 16.98
CA HIS A 38 2.83 -24.55 16.83
C HIS A 38 2.09 -24.70 15.49
N ASP A 39 0.81 -25.04 15.54
CA ASP A 39 0.01 -25.40 14.35
C ASP A 39 -1.00 -24.32 13.91
N ILE A 40 -0.79 -23.06 14.30
CA ILE A 40 -1.67 -21.95 13.86
C ILE A 40 -1.02 -21.18 12.71
N LEU A 41 -1.77 -21.01 11.62
CA LEU A 41 -1.39 -20.18 10.48
C LEU A 41 -1.69 -18.71 10.75
N GLU A 42 -0.64 -17.91 10.89
CA GLU A 42 -0.74 -16.48 11.12
C GLU A 42 -0.60 -15.69 9.82
N SER A 43 -1.62 -14.92 9.44
CA SER A 43 -1.56 -13.99 8.32
C SER A 43 -0.91 -12.67 8.76
N CYS A 44 0.32 -12.42 8.30
CA CYS A 44 1.04 -11.17 8.59
C CYS A 44 0.64 -10.05 7.63
N ARG A 45 0.52 -10.36 6.32
CA ARG A 45 0.09 -9.41 5.28
C ARG A 45 -0.59 -10.12 4.13
N ILE A 46 -1.73 -9.58 3.70
CA ILE A 46 -2.46 -10.05 2.51
C ILE A 46 -2.00 -9.26 1.28
N SER A 47 -2.11 -9.87 0.09
CA SER A 47 -1.88 -9.17 -1.17
C SER A 47 -2.92 -8.08 -1.35
N ALA A 48 -2.48 -6.85 -1.62
CA ALA A 48 -3.34 -5.71 -1.85
C ALA A 48 -2.56 -4.66 -2.65
N PRO A 49 -3.25 -3.85 -3.49
CA PRO A 49 -2.60 -2.74 -4.18
C PRO A 49 -2.11 -1.73 -3.14
N ARG A 50 -0.80 -1.48 -3.12
CA ARG A 50 -0.17 -0.54 -2.19
C ARG A 50 0.50 0.61 -2.93
N PRO A 51 0.38 1.85 -2.43
CA PRO A 51 1.07 2.99 -3.00
C PRO A 51 2.59 2.80 -2.97
N LEU A 52 3.26 3.25 -4.04
CA LEU A 52 4.71 3.40 -4.08
C LEU A 52 5.09 4.81 -3.68
N TYR A 53 6.16 4.93 -2.89
CA TYR A 53 6.76 6.21 -2.53
C TYR A 53 8.25 6.14 -2.82
N LEU A 54 8.78 7.22 -3.40
CA LEU A 54 10.20 7.49 -3.36
C LEU A 54 10.64 7.79 -1.93
N ASN A 55 11.92 7.56 -1.69
CA ASN A 55 12.63 7.99 -0.50
C ASN A 55 14.02 8.46 -0.94
N ARG A 56 14.79 9.03 -0.02
CA ARG A 56 16.14 9.52 -0.30
C ARG A 56 17.04 8.46 -0.95
N GLN A 57 16.99 7.23 -0.46
CA GLN A 57 17.83 6.15 -0.97
C GLN A 57 17.49 5.82 -2.43
N THR A 58 16.20 5.67 -2.75
CA THR A 58 15.74 5.41 -4.12
C THR A 58 16.07 6.57 -5.05
N ILE A 59 15.89 7.82 -4.61
CA ILE A 59 16.24 9.02 -5.39
C ILE A 59 17.72 9.01 -5.75
N VAL A 60 18.61 8.80 -4.76
CA VAL A 60 20.05 8.74 -4.98
C VAL A 60 20.41 7.62 -5.97
N LEU A 61 19.85 6.42 -5.81
CA LEU A 61 20.09 5.30 -6.73
C LEU A 61 19.68 5.62 -8.17
N LEU A 62 18.50 6.22 -8.35
CA LEU A 62 18.00 6.60 -9.68
C LEU A 62 18.81 7.74 -10.30
N SER A 63 19.28 8.69 -9.50
CA SER A 63 20.16 9.78 -9.96
C SER A 63 21.47 9.23 -10.51
N HIS A 64 22.07 8.24 -9.82
CA HIS A 64 23.27 7.52 -10.31
C HIS A 64 23.01 6.67 -11.56
N ARG A 65 21.74 6.39 -11.88
CA ARG A 65 21.29 5.76 -13.13
C ARG A 65 20.85 6.79 -14.17
N HIS A 66 21.29 8.04 -14.02
CA HIS A 66 21.07 9.15 -14.97
C HIS A 66 19.60 9.61 -15.09
N VAL A 67 18.77 9.34 -14.08
CA VAL A 67 17.47 10.02 -13.96
C VAL A 67 17.72 11.47 -13.53
N HIS A 68 17.27 12.43 -14.31
CA HIS A 68 17.45 13.85 -14.01
C HIS A 68 16.64 14.29 -12.79
N ASP A 69 17.24 15.12 -11.94
CA ASP A 69 16.63 15.60 -10.69
C ASP A 69 15.29 16.31 -10.88
N VAL A 70 15.10 16.96 -12.04
CA VAL A 70 13.85 17.62 -12.42
C VAL A 70 12.66 16.64 -12.38
N ILE A 71 12.86 15.36 -12.67
CA ILE A 71 11.81 14.34 -12.61
C ILE A 71 11.34 14.11 -11.18
N PHE A 72 12.25 14.11 -10.20
CA PHE A 72 11.86 13.96 -8.79
C PHE A 72 11.11 15.18 -8.29
N LEU A 73 11.49 16.39 -8.73
CA LEU A 73 10.79 17.63 -8.41
C LEU A 73 9.38 17.66 -8.99
N LEU A 74 9.21 17.22 -10.25
CA LEU A 74 7.89 17.10 -10.88
C LEU A 74 6.99 16.12 -10.13
N LEU A 75 7.51 14.93 -9.76
CA LEU A 75 6.76 13.96 -8.97
C LEU A 75 6.38 14.51 -7.58
N GLN A 76 7.26 15.31 -6.97
CA GLN A 76 6.97 15.96 -5.69
C GLN A 76 5.87 17.01 -5.83
N GLN A 77 5.91 17.81 -6.90
CA GLN A 77 4.89 18.79 -7.23
C GLN A 77 3.53 18.13 -7.50
N GLU A 78 3.51 17.05 -8.28
CA GLU A 78 2.29 16.29 -8.56
C GLU A 78 1.70 15.70 -7.27
N HIS A 79 2.54 15.12 -6.40
CA HIS A 79 2.09 14.64 -5.10
C HIS A 79 1.49 15.79 -4.26
N HIS A 80 2.13 16.96 -4.25
CA HIS A 80 1.64 18.14 -3.52
C HIS A 80 0.30 18.64 -4.06
N LEU A 81 0.13 18.70 -5.40
CA LEU A 81 -1.13 19.07 -6.03
C LEU A 81 -2.25 18.10 -5.65
N TRP A 82 -1.98 16.79 -5.69
CA TRP A 82 -2.96 15.78 -5.26
C TRP A 82 -3.40 15.95 -3.79
N LEU A 83 -2.50 16.36 -2.89
CA LEU A 83 -2.86 16.68 -1.51
C LEU A 83 -3.82 17.88 -1.45
N ILE A 84 -3.56 18.94 -2.21
CA ILE A 84 -4.43 20.12 -2.26
C ILE A 84 -5.79 19.76 -2.87
N GLU A 85 -5.80 19.05 -4.00
CA GLU A 85 -7.01 18.61 -4.68
C GLU A 85 -7.91 17.76 -3.79
N SER A 86 -7.33 16.96 -2.88
CA SER A 86 -8.11 16.16 -1.92
C SER A 86 -8.95 16.99 -0.93
N LEU A 87 -8.66 18.29 -0.77
CA LEU A 87 -9.46 19.23 0.02
C LEU A 87 -10.53 19.96 -0.81
N LEU A 88 -10.36 20.01 -2.14
CA LEU A 88 -11.16 20.87 -3.02
C LEU A 88 -12.17 20.08 -3.85
N TYR A 89 -11.83 18.85 -4.24
CA TYR A 89 -12.61 18.05 -5.19
C TYR A 89 -13.10 16.76 -4.53
N PRO A 90 -14.44 16.58 -4.35
CA PRO A 90 -15.00 15.38 -3.71
C PRO A 90 -14.55 14.06 -4.34
N SER A 91 -14.38 14.03 -5.67
CA SER A 91 -13.87 12.85 -6.39
C SER A 91 -12.47 12.45 -5.95
N VAL A 92 -11.58 13.43 -5.71
CA VAL A 92 -10.22 13.21 -5.23
C VAL A 92 -10.20 12.92 -3.73
N THR A 93 -11.09 13.57 -2.96
CA THR A 93 -11.25 13.33 -1.52
C THR A 93 -11.53 11.85 -1.22
N TYR A 94 -12.45 11.23 -1.95
CA TYR A 94 -12.74 9.80 -1.81
C TYR A 94 -11.50 8.94 -2.07
N ASP A 95 -10.82 9.16 -3.20
CA ASP A 95 -9.64 8.39 -3.59
C ASP A 95 -8.45 8.56 -2.64
N PHE A 96 -8.33 9.75 -2.05
CA PHE A 96 -7.36 10.08 -1.02
C PHE A 96 -7.65 9.33 0.27
N LEU A 97 -8.87 9.46 0.81
CA LEU A 97 -9.28 8.79 2.04
C LEU A 97 -9.22 7.27 1.88
N TYR A 98 -9.63 6.74 0.74
CA TYR A 98 -9.55 5.30 0.43
C TYR A 98 -8.10 4.79 0.39
N ASP A 99 -7.14 5.61 -0.03
CA ASP A 99 -5.71 5.24 -0.04
C ASP A 99 -5.07 5.34 1.36
N LYS A 100 -5.55 6.28 2.20
CA LYS A 100 -4.99 6.56 3.53
C LYS A 100 -5.58 5.70 4.63
N LEU A 101 -6.87 5.39 4.54
CA LEU A 101 -7.58 4.61 5.53
C LEU A 101 -7.43 3.12 5.25
N THR A 102 -7.18 2.35 6.30
CA THR A 102 -7.25 0.90 6.22
C THR A 102 -8.69 0.50 5.89
N ARG A 103 -8.89 -0.35 4.87
CA ARG A 103 -10.21 -0.71 4.31
C ARG A 103 -11.25 -1.21 5.31
N ASN A 104 -10.84 -1.57 6.51
CA ASN A 104 -11.70 -2.18 7.53
C ASN A 104 -12.21 -1.18 8.58
N PHE A 105 -11.76 0.09 8.56
CA PHE A 105 -12.13 1.06 9.61
C PHE A 105 -13.37 1.89 9.27
N PHE A 106 -13.61 2.20 7.99
CA PHE A 106 -14.75 3.02 7.56
C PHE A 106 -15.37 2.46 6.29
N PRO A 107 -16.72 2.39 6.20
CA PRO A 107 -17.42 2.04 4.98
C PRO A 107 -17.46 3.23 4.01
N LEU A 108 -16.29 3.76 3.63
CA LEU A 108 -16.18 4.97 2.81
C LEU A 108 -16.98 4.88 1.50
N ARG A 109 -17.06 3.68 0.92
CA ARG A 109 -17.80 3.43 -0.31
C ARG A 109 -19.30 3.70 -0.12
N GLU A 110 -19.89 3.19 0.94
CA GLU A 110 -21.31 3.38 1.27
C GLU A 110 -21.57 4.86 1.60
N LEU A 111 -20.71 5.45 2.45
CA LEU A 111 -20.85 6.85 2.86
C LEU A 111 -20.78 7.84 1.68
N PHE A 112 -19.94 7.55 0.69
CA PHE A 112 -19.71 8.44 -0.44
C PHE A 112 -20.60 8.13 -1.65
N LEU A 113 -20.67 6.87 -2.10
CA LEU A 113 -21.39 6.51 -3.32
C LEU A 113 -22.90 6.50 -3.15
N ASP A 114 -23.39 6.22 -1.95
CA ASP A 114 -24.84 6.24 -1.69
C ASP A 114 -25.34 7.68 -1.42
N GLY A 115 -24.47 8.69 -1.62
CA GLY A 115 -24.80 10.11 -1.49
C GLY A 115 -25.10 10.57 -0.07
N GLN A 116 -24.80 9.73 0.93
CA GLN A 116 -25.15 10.00 2.32
C GLN A 116 -24.31 11.12 2.93
N LEU A 117 -23.09 11.32 2.42
CA LEU A 117 -22.16 12.29 3.01
C LEU A 117 -21.19 12.91 2.01
N ASN A 118 -21.07 14.24 2.08
CA ASN A 118 -19.97 14.96 1.45
C ASN A 118 -18.73 14.90 2.35
N LEU A 119 -17.81 13.99 2.04
CA LEU A 119 -16.57 13.77 2.82
C LEU A 119 -15.67 15.00 2.91
N ALA A 120 -15.74 15.93 1.96
CA ALA A 120 -14.92 17.15 1.96
C ALA A 120 -15.48 18.24 2.90
N GLU A 121 -16.80 18.24 3.12
CA GLU A 121 -17.49 19.23 3.93
C GLU A 121 -17.77 18.75 5.35
N GLU A 122 -17.93 17.43 5.55
CA GLU A 122 -18.18 16.87 6.87
C GLU A 122 -16.98 17.14 7.81
N PRO A 123 -17.19 17.76 8.98
CA PRO A 123 -16.11 18.23 9.85
C PRO A 123 -15.09 17.15 10.27
N PHE A 124 -15.54 15.94 10.59
CA PHE A 124 -14.65 14.85 11.00
C PHE A 124 -13.74 14.40 9.85
N PHE A 125 -14.29 14.11 8.66
CA PHE A 125 -13.50 13.72 7.49
C PHE A 125 -12.61 14.86 7.02
N ARG A 126 -13.08 16.10 7.05
CA ARG A 126 -12.27 17.28 6.72
C ARG A 126 -11.06 17.39 7.65
N GLN A 127 -11.24 17.24 8.96
CA GLN A 127 -10.14 17.27 9.91
C GLN A 127 -9.16 16.11 9.67
N LEU A 128 -9.67 14.93 9.34
CA LEU A 128 -8.86 13.77 9.02
C LEU A 128 -8.01 13.97 7.76
N ILE A 129 -8.57 14.56 6.69
CA ILE A 129 -7.86 14.90 5.47
C ILE A 129 -6.72 15.87 5.78
N VAL A 130 -7.02 16.96 6.50
CA VAL A 130 -6.02 17.96 6.92
C VAL A 130 -4.89 17.30 7.72
N THR A 131 -5.21 16.41 8.67
CA THR A 131 -4.21 15.66 9.45
C THR A 131 -3.33 14.78 8.56
N PHE A 132 -3.90 14.06 7.60
CA PHE A 132 -3.12 13.25 6.66
C PHE A 132 -2.24 14.09 5.74
N ILE A 133 -2.73 15.23 5.26
CA ILE A 133 -1.95 16.17 4.45
C ILE A 133 -0.77 16.69 5.26
N HIS A 134 -1.01 17.17 6.49
CA HIS A 134 0.08 17.64 7.37
C HIS A 134 1.13 16.54 7.60
N HIS A 135 0.69 15.32 7.89
CA HIS A 135 1.60 14.18 8.03
C HIS A 135 2.44 13.96 6.76
N ASP A 136 1.82 13.97 5.58
CA ASP A 136 2.51 13.72 4.32
C ASP A 136 3.47 14.85 3.94
N LEU A 137 3.12 16.12 4.18
CA LEU A 137 4.00 17.27 4.00
C LEU A 137 5.25 17.17 4.88
N ILE A 138 5.08 16.79 6.15
CA ILE A 138 6.20 16.54 7.06
C ILE A 138 7.09 15.42 6.53
N LYS A 139 6.52 14.28 6.10
CA LYS A 139 7.31 13.16 5.54
C LYS A 139 8.00 13.54 4.23
N MET A 140 7.36 14.36 3.39
CA MET A 140 7.94 14.85 2.16
C MET A 140 9.16 15.73 2.46
N LYS A 141 9.02 16.70 3.38
CA LYS A 141 10.12 17.57 3.84
C LYS A 141 11.25 16.80 4.50
N GLU A 142 10.92 15.93 5.45
CA GLU A 142 11.89 15.29 6.34
C GLU A 142 12.47 13.98 5.82
N LYS A 143 11.85 13.35 4.81
CA LYS A 143 12.27 12.04 4.30
C LYS A 143 12.27 11.94 2.78
N SER A 144 11.99 13.04 2.08
CA SER A 144 11.79 13.05 0.62
C SER A 144 10.77 11.97 0.19
N ARG A 145 9.75 11.75 1.05
CA ARG A 145 8.74 10.72 0.84
C ARG A 145 7.70 11.20 -0.17
N THR A 146 8.02 11.04 -1.44
CA THR A 146 7.17 11.48 -2.55
C THR A 146 6.36 10.31 -3.08
N ARG A 147 5.03 10.45 -3.15
CA ARG A 147 4.15 9.43 -3.71
C ARG A 147 4.32 9.38 -5.23
N ILE A 148 4.36 8.19 -5.80
CA ILE A 148 4.27 8.00 -7.25
C ILE A 148 2.80 7.83 -7.65
N PRO A 149 2.32 8.38 -8.78
CA PRO A 149 0.95 8.20 -9.24
C PRO A 149 0.53 6.73 -9.34
N LYS A 150 -0.73 6.46 -8.97
CA LYS A 150 -1.29 5.09 -8.88
C LYS A 150 -1.27 4.34 -10.22
N GLN A 151 -1.28 5.08 -11.33
CA GLN A 151 -1.26 4.60 -12.70
C GLN A 151 0.16 4.24 -13.15
N SER A 152 1.19 4.87 -12.56
CA SER A 152 2.57 4.73 -12.98
C SER A 152 3.31 3.64 -12.21
N ALA A 153 3.04 3.45 -10.90
CA ALA A 153 3.74 2.44 -10.11
C ALA A 153 3.01 2.05 -8.82
N ARG A 154 3.32 0.84 -8.33
CA ARG A 154 2.79 0.27 -7.09
C ARG A 154 3.79 -0.63 -6.38
N ASN A 155 3.61 -0.80 -5.07
CA ASN A 155 4.32 -1.79 -4.27
C ASN A 155 3.59 -3.13 -4.35
N LEU A 156 4.35 -4.19 -4.67
CA LEU A 156 3.84 -5.56 -4.84
C LEU A 156 4.53 -6.51 -3.86
N ILE A 157 3.85 -7.61 -3.54
CA ILE A 157 4.50 -8.74 -2.86
C ILE A 157 5.13 -9.59 -3.95
N GLY A 158 6.45 -9.73 -3.93
CA GLY A 158 7.15 -10.65 -4.82
C GLY A 158 6.73 -12.09 -4.54
N VAL A 159 6.37 -12.80 -5.60
CA VAL A 159 6.11 -14.24 -5.63
C VAL A 159 7.00 -14.86 -6.70
N VAL A 160 7.38 -16.11 -6.50
CA VAL A 160 8.14 -16.88 -7.50
C VAL A 160 7.15 -17.43 -8.52
N ASP A 161 7.54 -17.44 -9.79
CA ASP A 161 6.82 -18.21 -10.80
C ASP A 161 7.10 -19.70 -10.57
N GLU A 162 6.05 -20.46 -10.22
CA GLU A 162 6.16 -21.89 -9.95
C GLU A 162 6.04 -22.73 -11.22
N TYR A 163 5.71 -22.10 -12.36
CA TYR A 163 5.40 -22.77 -13.63
C TYR A 163 6.45 -22.56 -14.73
N GLY A 164 7.33 -21.56 -14.60
CA GLY A 164 8.46 -21.33 -15.50
C GLY A 164 8.30 -20.11 -16.38
#